data_AF-A0A2D5W867-F1
#
_entry.id   AF-A0A2D5W867-F1
#
_cell.length_a   1.000
_cell.length_b   1.000
_cell.length_c   1.000
_cell.angle_alpha   90.00
_cell.angle_beta   90.00
_cell.angle_gamma   90.00
#
_symmetry.space_group_name_H-M   'P 1'
#
loop_
_entity.id
_entity.type
_entity.pdbx_description
1 polymer ?
#
loop_
_entity_poly.entity_id
_entity_poly.type
_entity_poly.pdbx_seq_one_letter_code
_entity_poly.pdbx_strand_id
1 'polypeptide(L)'
;MTLVLLPPALLAIASASGLSTHFHMADLTTAAVDQTTHGDLALALEEHPQTFRAGSVFPDWGYVREPTRDLAEAAHWPPFQEAALAWFIEEHPQPWGAGDRELLVFLMGIICHGETDEAWHFGSTAFLTRGLAEDLPAWDASRGEALIEAGVDIFVQVEERPGMEDRDWYLPVEGLVEIYHSLGHTEANALDIILATRVQRLGLFLEDTAGWLLYLYLRLTIPWCHDNYMEHYDGGLHNGAELTANRLEQTWDALASRRPAESEQDGLEHTPHAACRRSAFVDLARELLECGAAEVPVRQLGDGSVRLGQPLILDRAALARGLAQLPPLLR
;
A
#
# COMPACT_ATOMS: atom_id res chain seq x y z
N MET A 1 36.45 25.62 19.30
CA MET A 1 35.69 24.54 18.64
C MET A 1 34.50 25.17 17.97
N THR A 2 34.66 25.50 16.69
CA THR A 2 33.60 26.12 15.89
C THR A 2 32.73 24.99 15.38
N LEU A 3 31.52 24.89 15.91
CA LEU A 3 30.49 24.00 15.38
C LEU A 3 30.21 24.49 13.95
N VAL A 4 30.75 23.81 12.95
CA VAL A 4 30.42 24.10 11.55
C VAL A 4 29.00 23.60 11.36
N LEU A 5 28.04 24.51 11.53
CA LEU A 5 26.67 24.35 11.09
C LEU A 5 26.71 24.00 9.60
N LEU A 6 26.22 22.81 9.26
CA LEU A 6 25.94 22.41 7.88
C LEU A 6 25.14 23.53 7.20
N PRO A 7 25.50 23.93 5.97
CA PRO A 7 24.90 25.08 5.32
C PRO A 7 23.40 24.85 5.04
N PRO A 8 22.54 25.88 5.12
CA PRO A 8 21.07 25.77 5.03
C PRO A 8 20.53 25.52 3.61
N ALA A 9 21.32 24.98 2.69
CA ALA A 9 21.03 24.93 1.26
C ALA A 9 20.61 23.54 0.75
N LEU A 10 19.95 22.74 1.59
CA LEU A 10 19.59 21.35 1.30
C LEU A 10 18.12 21.14 1.64
N LEU A 11 17.23 21.54 0.72
CA LEU A 11 15.78 21.63 0.95
C LEU A 11 14.97 21.36 -0.35
N ALA A 12 14.83 20.13 -0.82
CA ALA A 12 13.59 19.39 -1.09
C ALA A 12 13.82 18.01 -1.74
N ILE A 13 13.25 16.94 -1.15
CA ILE A 13 12.12 16.11 -1.65
C ILE A 13 11.90 14.96 -0.65
N ALA A 14 10.67 14.50 -0.44
CA ALA A 14 10.35 13.25 0.23
C ALA A 14 9.23 12.56 -0.55
N SER A 15 9.02 11.27 -0.34
CA SER A 15 8.71 10.35 -1.41
C SER A 15 7.84 9.21 -0.87
N ALA A 16 6.58 9.12 -1.30
CA ALA A 16 5.52 8.27 -0.75
C ALA A 16 5.40 6.90 -1.40
N SER A 17 5.16 5.84 -0.62
CA SER A 17 4.46 4.67 -1.18
C SER A 17 3.61 3.87 -0.21
N GLY A 18 3.50 4.22 1.08
CA GLY A 18 2.59 3.57 2.03
C GLY A 18 2.77 2.05 2.16
N LEU A 19 3.78 1.45 1.52
CA LEU A 19 3.81 0.02 1.24
C LEU A 19 3.95 -0.75 2.54
N SER A 20 4.85 -0.28 3.39
CA SER A 20 5.14 -0.88 4.68
C SER A 20 4.00 -0.62 5.66
N THR A 21 3.43 0.59 5.62
CA THR A 21 2.25 1.00 6.39
C THR A 21 1.06 0.08 6.09
N HIS A 22 0.66 -0.08 4.83
CA HIS A 22 -0.47 -0.95 4.45
C HIS A 22 -0.20 -2.44 4.69
N PHE A 23 1.06 -2.89 4.61
CA PHE A 23 1.43 -4.24 5.03
C PHE A 23 1.14 -4.46 6.51
N HIS A 24 1.56 -3.51 7.35
CA HIS A 24 1.37 -3.63 8.78
C HIS A 24 -0.11 -3.45 9.16
N MET A 25 -0.84 -2.55 8.50
CA MET A 25 -2.28 -2.41 8.71
C MET A 25 -3.03 -3.70 8.36
N ALA A 26 -2.67 -4.39 7.27
CA ALA A 26 -3.26 -5.70 6.95
C ALA A 26 -3.00 -6.74 8.06
N ASP A 27 -1.81 -6.75 8.66
CA ASP A 27 -1.52 -7.63 9.80
C ASP A 27 -2.37 -7.29 11.03
N LEU A 28 -2.47 -6.00 11.37
CA LEU A 28 -3.26 -5.51 12.48
C LEU A 28 -4.76 -5.79 12.26
N THR A 29 -5.27 -5.62 11.04
CA THR A 29 -6.65 -5.94 10.68
C THR A 29 -6.94 -7.42 10.91
N THR A 30 -6.03 -8.32 10.51
CA THR A 30 -6.19 -9.76 10.75
C THR A 30 -6.35 -10.06 12.24
N ALA A 31 -5.60 -9.36 13.09
CA ALA A 31 -5.71 -9.50 14.55
C ALA A 31 -6.96 -8.83 15.14
N ALA A 32 -7.54 -7.84 14.46
CA ALA A 32 -8.70 -7.08 14.92
C ALA A 32 -10.06 -7.73 14.58
N VAL A 33 -10.10 -8.66 13.61
CA VAL A 33 -11.32 -9.42 13.27
C VAL A 33 -11.80 -10.25 14.49
N ASP A 34 -13.09 -10.20 14.80
CA ASP A 34 -13.71 -10.99 15.86
C ASP A 34 -13.74 -12.47 15.48
N GLN A 35 -12.76 -13.21 15.98
CA GLN A 35 -12.66 -14.67 15.78
C GLN A 35 -13.85 -15.45 16.33
N THR A 36 -14.64 -14.87 17.25
CA THR A 36 -15.81 -15.54 17.84
C THR A 36 -16.98 -15.58 16.88
N THR A 37 -17.22 -14.50 16.15
CA THR A 37 -18.35 -14.34 15.23
C THR A 37 -17.95 -14.55 13.77
N HIS A 38 -16.70 -14.23 13.41
CA HIS A 38 -16.16 -14.27 12.05
C HIS A 38 -14.91 -15.17 11.94
N GLY A 39 -14.90 -16.29 12.67
CA GLY A 39 -13.75 -17.22 12.67
C GLY A 39 -13.34 -17.75 11.29
N ASP A 40 -14.28 -17.90 10.35
CA ASP A 40 -13.97 -18.32 8.97
C ASP A 40 -13.25 -17.21 8.17
N LEU A 41 -13.60 -15.95 8.39
CA LEU A 41 -12.90 -14.79 7.80
C LEU A 41 -11.50 -14.69 8.39
N ALA A 42 -11.38 -14.73 9.72
CA ALA A 42 -10.09 -14.70 10.40
C ALA A 42 -9.16 -15.81 9.89
N LEU A 43 -9.69 -17.04 9.76
CA LEU A 43 -8.94 -18.16 9.21
C LEU A 43 -8.49 -17.91 7.76
N ALA A 44 -9.35 -17.35 6.90
CA ALA A 44 -8.99 -17.05 5.51
C ALA A 44 -7.84 -16.03 5.42
N LEU A 45 -7.86 -14.99 6.26
CA LEU A 45 -6.79 -13.98 6.34
C LEU A 45 -5.49 -14.62 6.88
N GLU A 46 -5.58 -15.44 7.93
CA GLU A 46 -4.43 -16.15 8.53
C GLU A 46 -3.79 -17.20 7.60
N GLU A 47 -4.58 -17.85 6.74
CA GLU A 47 -4.09 -18.81 5.74
C GLU A 47 -3.35 -18.11 4.58
N HIS A 48 -3.73 -16.87 4.26
CA HIS A 48 -3.23 -16.12 3.11
C HIS A 48 -2.67 -14.72 3.44
N PRO A 49 -1.81 -14.56 4.48
CA PRO A 49 -1.41 -13.24 4.97
C PRO A 49 -0.64 -12.43 3.93
N GLN A 50 0.24 -13.08 3.15
CA GLN A 50 0.97 -12.39 2.08
C GLN A 50 0.05 -11.94 0.94
N THR A 51 -1.01 -12.69 0.67
CA THR A 51 -1.98 -12.32 -0.37
C THR A 51 -2.82 -11.13 0.09
N PHE A 52 -3.19 -11.10 1.38
CA PHE A 52 -3.89 -9.96 1.97
C PHE A 52 -3.04 -8.68 1.90
N ARG A 53 -1.77 -8.77 2.32
CA ARG A 53 -0.77 -7.69 2.21
C ARG A 53 -0.54 -7.23 0.77
N ALA A 54 -0.41 -8.16 -0.17
CA ALA A 54 -0.26 -7.82 -1.59
C ALA A 54 -1.49 -7.08 -2.14
N GLY A 55 -2.69 -7.44 -1.67
CA GLY A 55 -3.92 -6.71 -1.97
C GLY A 55 -3.95 -5.32 -1.33
N SER A 56 -3.45 -5.17 -0.09
CA SER A 56 -3.46 -3.88 0.63
C SER A 56 -2.48 -2.84 0.08
N VAL A 57 -1.54 -3.23 -0.77
CA VAL A 57 -0.69 -2.28 -1.52
C VAL A 57 -1.07 -2.18 -2.99
N PHE A 58 -2.03 -2.99 -3.44
CA PHE A 58 -2.36 -3.05 -4.86
C PHE A 58 -2.83 -1.68 -5.37
N PRO A 59 -3.75 -0.93 -4.74
CA PRO A 59 -4.28 0.31 -5.32
C PRO A 59 -3.22 1.33 -5.73
N ASP A 60 -2.09 1.37 -5.01
CA ASP A 60 -0.93 2.22 -5.34
C ASP A 60 -0.17 1.84 -6.63
N TRP A 61 -0.49 0.70 -7.26
CA TRP A 61 0.29 0.15 -8.37
C TRP A 61 0.49 1.17 -9.48
N GLY A 62 -0.58 1.87 -9.86
CA GLY A 62 -0.56 2.75 -11.02
C GLY A 62 0.16 4.09 -10.77
N TYR A 63 0.54 4.43 -9.54
CA TYR A 63 1.34 5.63 -9.28
C TYR A 63 2.79 5.50 -9.73
N VAL A 64 3.30 4.27 -9.93
CA VAL A 64 4.70 4.06 -10.29
C VAL A 64 5.01 4.41 -11.76
N ARG A 65 3.98 4.54 -12.60
CA ARG A 65 4.08 4.75 -14.05
C ARG A 65 2.96 5.66 -14.55
N GLU A 66 3.22 6.39 -15.62
CA GLU A 66 2.18 7.07 -16.40
C GLU A 66 1.83 6.23 -17.64
N PRO A 67 0.56 6.18 -18.09
CA PRO A 67 -0.60 6.97 -17.65
C PRO A 67 -1.50 6.24 -16.62
N THR A 68 -0.94 5.36 -15.77
CA THR A 68 -1.73 4.45 -14.92
C THR A 68 -2.25 5.09 -13.64
N ARG A 69 -2.03 6.40 -13.43
CA ARG A 69 -2.46 7.12 -12.24
C ARG A 69 -3.97 7.04 -12.01
N ASP A 70 -4.77 7.31 -13.04
CA ASP A 70 -6.23 7.28 -12.90
C ASP A 70 -6.75 5.87 -12.57
N LEU A 71 -6.05 4.83 -13.04
CA LEU A 71 -6.35 3.45 -12.70
C LEU A 71 -5.99 3.13 -11.24
N ALA A 72 -4.86 3.65 -10.74
CA ALA A 72 -4.51 3.55 -9.33
C ALA A 72 -5.62 4.15 -8.47
N GLU A 73 -5.93 5.43 -8.69
CA GLU A 73 -6.94 6.18 -7.95
C GLU A 73 -8.29 5.44 -7.96
N ALA A 74 -8.73 4.92 -9.11
CA ALA A 74 -9.97 4.14 -9.20
C ALA A 74 -10.00 2.95 -8.23
N ALA A 75 -8.89 2.22 -8.04
CA ALA A 75 -8.83 1.07 -7.14
C ALA A 75 -8.87 1.40 -5.65
N HIS A 76 -8.65 2.66 -5.26
CA HIS A 76 -8.72 3.08 -3.84
C HIS A 76 -10.17 3.15 -3.36
N TRP A 77 -11.12 3.43 -4.25
CA TRP A 77 -12.45 3.89 -3.86
C TRP A 77 -13.55 2.81 -3.95
N PRO A 78 -14.67 2.99 -3.22
CA PRO A 78 -15.76 2.03 -3.17
C PRO A 78 -16.28 1.53 -4.53
N PRO A 79 -16.39 2.33 -5.61
CA PRO A 79 -16.87 1.82 -6.90
C PRO A 79 -16.05 0.64 -7.45
N PHE A 80 -14.72 0.67 -7.29
CA PHE A 80 -13.88 -0.45 -7.71
C PHE A 80 -14.01 -1.65 -6.79
N GLN A 81 -14.01 -1.42 -5.48
CA GLN A 81 -14.15 -2.48 -4.48
C GLN A 81 -15.49 -3.22 -4.62
N GLU A 82 -16.59 -2.49 -4.83
CA GLU A 82 -17.91 -3.06 -5.06
C GLU A 82 -17.98 -3.85 -6.37
N ALA A 83 -17.40 -3.32 -7.46
CA ALA A 83 -17.30 -4.03 -8.73
C ALA A 83 -16.45 -5.31 -8.60
N ALA A 84 -15.37 -5.27 -7.83
CA ALA A 84 -14.52 -6.43 -7.57
C ALA A 84 -15.27 -7.54 -6.83
N LEU A 85 -16.04 -7.17 -5.79
CA LEU A 85 -16.87 -8.12 -5.07
C LEU A 85 -18.01 -8.66 -5.94
N ALA A 86 -18.66 -7.82 -6.74
CA ALA A 86 -19.71 -8.26 -7.67
C ALA A 86 -19.18 -9.25 -8.71
N TRP A 87 -18.03 -8.94 -9.32
CA TRP A 87 -17.32 -9.83 -10.25
C TRP A 87 -16.96 -11.15 -9.57
N PHE A 88 -16.42 -11.13 -8.35
CA PHE A 88 -16.08 -12.34 -7.62
C PHE A 88 -17.30 -13.23 -7.36
N ILE A 89 -18.43 -12.65 -6.96
CA ILE A 89 -19.68 -13.41 -6.72
C ILE A 89 -20.20 -14.05 -8.00
N GLU A 90 -20.08 -13.36 -9.14
CA GLU A 90 -20.54 -13.85 -10.45
C GLU A 90 -19.66 -15.00 -10.98
N GLU A 91 -18.34 -14.81 -10.94
CA GLU A 91 -17.38 -15.77 -11.52
C GLU A 91 -17.04 -16.94 -10.59
N HIS A 92 -17.18 -16.76 -9.26
CA HIS A 92 -16.82 -17.76 -8.24
C HIS A 92 -18.03 -18.14 -7.35
N PRO A 93 -19.04 -18.85 -7.91
CA PRO A 93 -20.18 -19.29 -7.12
C PRO A 93 -19.78 -20.31 -6.06
N GLN A 94 -20.35 -20.18 -4.87
CA GLN A 94 -20.13 -21.12 -3.76
C GLN A 94 -20.48 -22.58 -4.12
N PRO A 95 -19.81 -23.57 -3.51
CA PRO A 95 -18.83 -23.44 -2.42
C PRO A 95 -17.42 -23.05 -2.91
N TRP A 96 -16.76 -22.16 -2.17
CA TRP A 96 -15.41 -21.69 -2.47
C TRP A 96 -14.33 -22.72 -2.12
N GLY A 97 -13.46 -23.00 -3.08
CA GLY A 97 -12.22 -23.74 -2.90
C GLY A 97 -11.09 -22.87 -2.35
N ALA A 98 -9.90 -23.45 -2.22
CA ALA A 98 -8.73 -22.73 -1.71
C ALA A 98 -8.30 -21.57 -2.63
N GLY A 99 -8.37 -21.74 -3.95
CA GLY A 99 -8.05 -20.68 -4.90
C GLY A 99 -9.03 -19.49 -4.82
N ASP A 100 -10.32 -19.77 -4.70
CA ASP A 100 -11.34 -18.73 -4.54
C ASP A 100 -11.15 -17.94 -3.24
N ARG A 101 -10.77 -18.62 -2.14
CA ARG A 101 -10.46 -17.95 -0.87
C ARG A 101 -9.22 -17.07 -0.97
N GLU A 102 -8.15 -17.55 -1.61
CA GLU A 102 -6.96 -16.73 -1.82
C GLU A 102 -7.26 -15.48 -2.65
N LEU A 103 -8.05 -15.62 -3.72
CA LEU A 103 -8.52 -14.51 -4.53
C LEU A 103 -9.36 -13.53 -3.70
N LEU A 104 -10.33 -14.02 -2.93
CA LEU A 104 -11.17 -13.17 -2.08
C LEU A 104 -10.33 -12.40 -1.05
N VAL A 105 -9.32 -13.06 -0.45
CA VAL A 105 -8.40 -12.43 0.48
C VAL A 105 -7.59 -11.31 -0.19
N PHE A 106 -7.18 -11.49 -1.45
CA PHE A 106 -6.55 -10.41 -2.22
C PHE A 106 -7.49 -9.20 -2.39
N LEU A 107 -8.75 -9.44 -2.78
CA LEU A 107 -9.74 -8.38 -2.96
C LEU A 107 -10.08 -7.68 -1.64
N MET A 108 -10.11 -8.41 -0.52
CA MET A 108 -10.24 -7.84 0.81
C MET A 108 -9.05 -6.94 1.17
N GLY A 109 -7.85 -7.26 0.67
CA GLY A 109 -6.69 -6.38 0.77
C GLY A 109 -6.93 -5.02 0.12
N ILE A 110 -7.55 -5.01 -1.06
CA ILE A 110 -7.92 -3.75 -1.75
C ILE A 110 -8.89 -2.92 -0.90
N ILE A 111 -9.86 -3.56 -0.25
CA ILE A 111 -10.78 -2.89 0.69
C ILE A 111 -9.98 -2.33 1.87
N CYS A 112 -9.06 -3.11 2.44
CA CYS A 112 -8.19 -2.67 3.53
C CYS A 112 -7.45 -1.38 3.18
N HIS A 113 -6.85 -1.30 1.98
CA HIS A 113 -6.19 -0.09 1.53
C HIS A 113 -7.12 1.13 1.55
N GLY A 114 -8.28 1.05 0.89
CA GLY A 114 -9.21 2.18 0.80
C GLY A 114 -9.78 2.63 2.15
N GLU A 115 -10.13 1.69 3.02
CA GLU A 115 -10.62 2.01 4.38
C GLU A 115 -9.53 2.67 5.24
N THR A 116 -8.28 2.22 5.09
CA THR A 116 -7.15 2.83 5.81
C THR A 116 -6.84 4.24 5.29
N ASP A 117 -6.91 4.45 3.99
CA ASP A 117 -6.69 5.76 3.38
C ASP A 117 -7.75 6.76 3.78
N GLU A 118 -9.01 6.33 3.83
CA GLU A 118 -10.11 7.20 4.22
C GLU A 118 -9.86 7.80 5.62
N ALA A 119 -9.51 6.95 6.59
CA ALA A 119 -9.21 7.37 7.95
C ALA A 119 -7.90 8.15 8.08
N TRP A 120 -6.89 7.81 7.27
CA TRP A 120 -5.57 8.43 7.32
C TRP A 120 -5.55 9.85 6.74
N HIS A 121 -6.18 10.02 5.58
CA HIS A 121 -6.09 11.23 4.76
C HIS A 121 -7.18 12.26 5.06
N PHE A 122 -8.41 11.84 5.36
CA PHE A 122 -9.55 12.75 5.34
C PHE A 122 -10.08 13.10 6.72
N GLY A 123 -10.22 14.40 6.96
CA GLY A 123 -10.81 14.93 8.18
C GLY A 123 -9.90 15.94 8.87
N SER A 124 -10.52 16.82 9.67
CA SER A 124 -9.78 17.84 10.42
C SER A 124 -8.89 17.29 11.54
N THR A 125 -9.13 16.03 11.91
CA THR A 125 -8.44 15.33 12.99
C THR A 125 -7.68 14.10 12.52
N ALA A 126 -7.75 13.78 11.22
CA ALA A 126 -7.05 12.67 10.60
C ALA A 126 -5.53 12.75 10.83
N PHE A 127 -4.88 11.59 10.89
CA PHE A 127 -3.45 11.49 11.20
C PHE A 127 -2.60 12.38 10.31
N LEU A 128 -2.82 12.34 9.00
CA LEU A 128 -2.06 13.14 8.04
C LEU A 128 -2.24 14.64 8.29
N THR A 129 -3.48 15.09 8.49
CA THR A 129 -3.80 16.50 8.80
C THR A 129 -3.11 16.97 10.07
N ARG A 130 -3.10 16.13 11.12
CA ARG A 130 -2.43 16.45 12.39
C ARG A 130 -0.92 16.43 12.24
N GLY A 131 -0.35 15.44 11.56
CA GLY A 131 1.09 15.34 11.32
C GLY A 131 1.64 16.53 10.56
N LEU A 132 0.94 16.96 9.51
CA LEU A 132 1.29 18.18 8.76
C LEU A 132 1.28 19.42 9.65
N ALA A 133 0.27 19.57 10.51
CA ALA A 133 0.13 20.73 11.37
C ALA A 133 1.17 20.78 12.51
N GLU A 134 1.52 19.62 13.08
CA GLU A 134 2.41 19.52 14.24
C GLU A 134 3.89 19.53 13.82
N ASP A 135 4.26 18.73 12.81
CA ASP A 135 5.66 18.56 12.42
C ASP A 135 6.07 19.49 11.28
N LEU A 136 5.17 19.78 10.34
CA LEU A 136 5.51 20.43 9.07
C LEU A 136 4.64 21.68 8.75
N PRO A 137 4.30 22.58 9.71
CA PRO A 137 3.30 23.63 9.51
C PRO A 137 3.67 24.69 8.44
N ALA A 138 4.94 24.74 8.04
CA ALA A 138 5.44 25.68 7.03
C ALA A 138 5.75 25.02 5.68
N TRP A 139 5.53 23.70 5.55
CA TRP A 139 5.79 22.97 4.32
C TRP A 139 4.59 23.06 3.37
N ASP A 140 4.86 22.91 2.09
CA ASP A 140 3.83 22.63 1.11
C ASP A 140 3.15 21.29 1.44
N ALA A 141 1.82 21.22 1.39
CA ALA A 141 1.05 20.06 1.82
C ALA A 141 1.48 18.78 1.10
N SER A 142 1.63 18.83 -0.24
CA SER A 142 2.01 17.65 -1.04
C SER A 142 3.41 17.13 -0.68
N ARG A 143 4.33 18.04 -0.34
CA ARG A 143 5.68 17.67 0.10
C ARG A 143 5.68 17.12 1.52
N GLY A 144 4.84 17.67 2.40
CA GLY A 144 4.73 17.21 3.78
C GLY A 144 4.09 15.82 3.87
N GLU A 145 3.03 15.59 3.09
CA GLU A 145 2.36 14.30 2.97
C GLU A 145 3.33 13.20 2.53
N ALA A 146 4.05 13.44 1.44
CA ALA A 146 5.04 12.49 0.96
C ALA A 146 6.20 12.24 1.95
N LEU A 147 6.51 13.19 2.84
CA LEU A 147 7.49 12.96 3.91
C LEU A 147 6.92 12.10 5.04
N ILE A 148 5.67 12.35 5.43
CA ILE A 148 4.99 11.63 6.49
C ILE A 148 4.78 10.18 6.09
N GLU A 149 4.25 9.92 4.89
CA GLU A 149 4.01 8.56 4.38
C GLU A 149 5.32 7.76 4.30
N ALA A 150 6.35 8.32 3.69
CA ALA A 150 7.69 7.71 3.67
C ALA A 150 8.24 7.50 5.08
N GLY A 151 8.00 8.48 5.94
CA GLY A 151 8.43 8.49 7.33
C GLY A 151 7.89 7.31 8.10
N VAL A 152 6.57 7.15 8.03
CA VAL A 152 5.83 6.10 8.72
C VAL A 152 6.16 4.73 8.14
N ASP A 153 6.33 4.60 6.82
CA ASP A 153 6.85 3.36 6.23
C ASP A 153 8.17 2.94 6.89
N ILE A 154 9.11 3.88 7.08
CA ILE A 154 10.38 3.58 7.75
C ILE A 154 10.22 3.30 9.23
N PHE A 155 9.31 3.97 9.95
CA PHE A 155 9.04 3.68 11.36
C PHE A 155 8.51 2.26 11.52
N VAL A 156 7.47 1.91 10.75
CA VAL A 156 6.90 0.56 10.72
C VAL A 156 7.96 -0.49 10.40
N GLN A 157 8.79 -0.28 9.37
CA GLN A 157 9.82 -1.28 9.03
C GLN A 157 10.90 -1.45 10.10
N VAL A 158 11.33 -0.37 10.72
CA VAL A 158 12.43 -0.42 11.69
C VAL A 158 11.96 -0.93 13.06
N GLU A 159 10.77 -0.51 13.48
CA GLU A 159 10.24 -0.71 14.83
C GLU A 159 9.36 -1.95 14.92
N GLU A 160 8.36 -2.07 14.04
CA GLU A 160 7.36 -3.14 14.09
C GLU A 160 7.80 -4.38 13.30
N ARG A 161 8.56 -4.18 12.21
CA ARG A 161 9.07 -5.25 11.35
C ARG A 161 7.97 -6.24 10.96
N PRO A 162 7.00 -5.86 10.10
CA PRO A 162 5.86 -6.71 9.68
C PRO A 162 6.24 -8.04 8.96
N GLY A 163 7.48 -8.49 9.07
CA GLY A 163 8.03 -9.71 8.49
C GLY A 163 8.85 -9.41 7.25
N MET A 164 9.91 -10.17 7.03
CA MET A 164 10.68 -10.08 5.79
C MET A 164 9.76 -10.38 4.61
N GLU A 165 9.92 -9.60 3.55
CA GLU A 165 9.29 -9.80 2.24
C GLU A 165 9.86 -11.06 1.57
N ASP A 166 9.67 -12.24 2.18
CA ASP A 166 10.29 -13.52 1.80
C ASP A 166 9.34 -14.47 1.05
N ARG A 167 8.05 -14.12 0.94
CA ARG A 167 7.00 -14.88 0.23
C ARG A 167 6.63 -14.27 -1.12
N ASP A 168 6.13 -15.09 -2.03
CA ASP A 168 5.63 -14.62 -3.34
C ASP A 168 4.36 -13.78 -3.18
N TRP A 169 4.22 -12.68 -3.92
CA TRP A 169 2.93 -11.95 -4.03
C TRP A 169 2.04 -12.64 -5.04
N TYR A 170 0.82 -12.97 -4.63
CA TYR A 170 -0.27 -13.33 -5.52
C TYR A 170 -0.86 -12.08 -6.17
N LEU A 171 -1.14 -12.15 -7.46
CA LEU A 171 -1.79 -11.05 -8.20
C LEU A 171 -2.78 -11.63 -9.22
N PRO A 172 -4.10 -11.44 -9.06
CA PRO A 172 -5.13 -11.95 -9.96
C PRO A 172 -5.31 -11.06 -11.19
N VAL A 173 -4.27 -11.00 -12.04
CA VAL A 173 -4.13 -10.00 -13.10
C VAL A 173 -5.30 -9.97 -14.09
N GLU A 174 -5.74 -11.13 -14.59
CA GLU A 174 -6.86 -11.18 -15.54
C GLU A 174 -8.17 -10.67 -14.90
N GLY A 175 -8.48 -11.11 -13.67
CA GLY A 175 -9.65 -10.61 -12.93
C GLY A 175 -9.60 -9.10 -12.67
N LEU A 176 -8.43 -8.57 -12.30
CA LEU A 176 -8.25 -7.12 -12.12
C LEU A 176 -8.53 -6.33 -13.40
N VAL A 177 -8.06 -6.83 -14.55
CA VAL A 177 -8.35 -6.20 -15.86
C VAL A 177 -9.85 -6.23 -16.16
N GLU A 178 -10.53 -7.35 -15.90
CA GLU A 178 -11.98 -7.46 -16.10
C GLU A 178 -12.76 -6.49 -15.20
N ILE A 179 -12.37 -6.35 -13.93
CA ILE A 179 -12.98 -5.40 -12.99
C ILE A 179 -12.82 -3.97 -13.50
N TYR A 180 -11.61 -3.55 -13.89
CA TYR A 180 -11.39 -2.23 -14.48
C TYR A 180 -12.25 -2.00 -15.73
N HIS A 181 -12.32 -2.99 -16.63
CA HIS A 181 -13.09 -2.89 -17.86
C HIS A 181 -14.59 -2.77 -17.58
N SER A 182 -15.10 -3.44 -16.54
CA SER A 182 -16.51 -3.32 -16.12
C SER A 182 -16.90 -1.90 -15.70
N LEU A 183 -15.92 -1.11 -15.23
CA LEU A 183 -16.08 0.29 -14.82
C LEU A 183 -15.80 1.28 -15.96
N GLY A 184 -15.48 0.79 -17.16
CA GLY A 184 -15.19 1.62 -18.34
C GLY A 184 -13.71 1.95 -18.54
N HIS A 185 -12.82 1.47 -17.68
CA HIS A 185 -11.36 1.66 -17.78
C HIS A 185 -10.71 0.67 -18.77
N THR A 186 -11.12 0.73 -20.05
CA THR A 186 -10.69 -0.20 -21.11
C THR A 186 -9.19 -0.17 -21.43
N GLU A 187 -8.49 0.86 -20.96
CA GLU A 187 -7.04 1.03 -21.07
C GLU A 187 -6.24 0.15 -20.09
N ALA A 188 -6.88 -0.36 -19.03
CA ALA A 188 -6.24 -1.24 -18.07
C ALA A 188 -5.77 -2.54 -18.75
N ASN A 189 -4.53 -2.95 -18.50
CA ASN A 189 -3.95 -4.14 -19.10
C ASN A 189 -3.00 -4.88 -18.16
N ALA A 190 -2.87 -6.18 -18.40
CA ALA A 190 -2.08 -7.08 -17.57
C ALA A 190 -0.60 -6.71 -17.47
N LEU A 191 -0.01 -6.20 -18.56
CA LEU A 191 1.42 -5.90 -18.59
C LEU A 191 1.76 -4.73 -17.68
N ASP A 192 0.96 -3.66 -17.70
CA ASP A 192 1.21 -2.50 -16.85
C ASP A 192 1.02 -2.84 -15.37
N ILE A 193 -0.04 -3.58 -15.01
CA ILE A 193 -0.25 -4.08 -13.65
C ILE A 193 0.97 -4.90 -13.19
N ILE A 194 1.42 -5.88 -13.97
CA ILE A 194 2.57 -6.73 -13.60
C ILE A 194 3.84 -5.89 -13.46
N LEU A 195 4.14 -5.02 -14.42
CA LEU A 195 5.37 -4.23 -14.38
C LEU A 195 5.39 -3.27 -13.19
N ALA A 196 4.26 -2.64 -12.89
CA ALA A 196 4.13 -1.72 -11.80
C ALA A 196 4.23 -2.38 -10.43
N THR A 197 3.51 -3.49 -10.21
CA THR A 197 3.58 -4.22 -8.94
C THR A 197 4.97 -4.84 -8.70
N ARG A 198 5.73 -5.14 -9.76
CA ARG A 198 7.17 -5.50 -9.61
C ARG A 198 8.00 -4.34 -9.06
N VAL A 199 7.71 -3.10 -9.46
CA VAL A 199 8.38 -1.92 -8.91
C VAL A 199 8.01 -1.75 -7.43
N GLN A 200 6.73 -1.84 -7.07
CA GLN A 200 6.30 -1.75 -5.66
C GLN A 200 6.98 -2.82 -4.79
N ARG A 201 6.96 -4.07 -5.23
CA ARG A 201 7.59 -5.18 -4.49
C ARG A 201 9.08 -4.98 -4.27
N LEU A 202 9.81 -4.51 -5.29
CA LEU A 202 11.23 -4.18 -5.12
C LEU A 202 11.41 -2.93 -4.24
N GLY A 203 10.52 -1.94 -4.33
CA GLY A 203 10.50 -0.76 -3.46
C GLY A 203 10.42 -1.16 -1.98
N LEU A 204 9.42 -2.00 -1.63
CA LEU A 204 9.26 -2.54 -0.28
C LEU A 204 10.50 -3.33 0.19
N PHE A 205 11.07 -4.17 -0.68
CA PHE A 205 12.31 -4.88 -0.36
C PHE A 205 13.50 -3.93 -0.05
N LEU A 206 13.58 -2.81 -0.75
CA LEU A 206 14.60 -1.79 -0.50
C LEU A 206 14.32 -1.01 0.79
N GLU A 207 13.06 -0.73 1.11
CA GLU A 207 12.65 -0.16 2.41
C GLU A 207 13.08 -1.06 3.57
N ASP A 208 12.79 -2.37 3.51
CA ASP A 208 13.23 -3.34 4.53
C ASP A 208 14.77 -3.39 4.67
N THR A 209 15.48 -3.39 3.54
CA THR A 209 16.94 -3.55 3.54
C THR A 209 17.71 -2.28 3.94
N ALA A 210 17.21 -1.10 3.55
CA ALA A 210 17.96 0.15 3.59
C ALA A 210 17.22 1.32 4.26
N GLY A 211 15.94 1.15 4.61
CA GLY A 211 15.11 2.17 5.26
C GLY A 211 15.69 2.69 6.57
N TRP A 212 16.36 1.83 7.33
CA TRP A 212 17.04 2.19 8.59
C TRP A 212 18.07 3.33 8.45
N LEU A 213 18.62 3.56 7.24
CA LEU A 213 19.53 4.68 6.96
C LEU A 213 18.84 6.05 7.12
N LEU A 214 17.52 6.08 6.97
CA LEU A 214 16.69 7.28 7.01
C LEU A 214 16.03 7.49 8.37
N TYR A 215 15.92 6.43 9.17
CA TYR A 215 15.16 6.40 10.41
C TYR A 215 15.47 7.57 11.36
N LEU A 216 16.76 7.80 11.68
CA LEU A 216 17.12 8.88 12.61
C LEU A 216 16.78 10.27 12.04
N TYR A 217 16.94 10.45 10.72
CA TYR A 217 16.58 11.71 10.07
C TYR A 217 15.07 11.95 10.14
N LEU A 218 14.27 10.95 9.77
CA LEU A 218 12.81 11.02 9.75
C LEU A 218 12.26 11.24 11.16
N ARG A 219 12.71 10.46 12.14
CA ARG A 219 12.31 10.60 13.55
C ARG A 219 12.58 11.99 14.12
N LEU A 220 13.68 12.63 13.71
CA LEU A 220 14.00 13.99 14.14
C LEU A 220 13.26 15.08 13.35
N THR A 221 12.74 14.75 12.17
CA THR A 221 12.06 15.71 11.27
C THR A 221 10.56 15.71 11.48
N ILE A 222 9.96 14.54 11.73
CA ILE A 222 8.53 14.34 11.98
C ILE A 222 8.27 13.61 13.32
N PRO A 223 8.72 14.19 14.46
CA PRO A 223 8.63 13.54 15.77
C PRO A 223 7.20 13.30 16.24
N TRP A 224 6.24 14.17 15.92
CA TRP A 224 4.84 13.92 16.26
C TRP A 224 4.32 12.70 15.51
N CYS A 225 4.57 12.60 14.20
CA CYS A 225 4.16 11.45 13.41
C CYS A 225 4.78 10.15 13.96
N HIS A 226 6.08 10.17 14.27
CA HIS A 226 6.77 9.04 14.89
C HIS A 226 6.14 8.62 16.23
N ASP A 227 5.77 9.57 17.07
CA ASP A 227 5.22 9.25 18.40
C ASP A 227 3.74 8.83 18.36
N ASN A 228 3.04 9.01 17.22
CA ASN A 228 1.59 8.84 17.13
C ASN A 228 1.11 7.92 15.99
N TYR A 229 1.96 7.44 15.08
CA TYR A 229 1.50 6.67 13.90
C TYR A 229 0.70 5.43 14.27
N MET A 230 1.03 4.75 15.37
CA MET A 230 0.28 3.58 15.84
C MET A 230 -1.06 3.92 16.49
N GLU A 231 -1.06 4.88 17.44
CA GLU A 231 -2.12 5.06 18.43
C GLU A 231 -2.99 6.31 18.22
N HIS A 232 -2.72 7.12 17.19
CA HIS A 232 -3.55 8.28 16.92
C HIS A 232 -4.98 7.83 16.63
N TYR A 233 -5.94 8.41 17.35
CA TYR A 233 -7.31 7.87 17.41
C TYR A 233 -8.09 7.99 16.09
N ASP A 234 -7.65 8.85 15.17
CA ASP A 234 -8.32 9.16 13.91
C ASP A 234 -7.30 9.03 12.78
N GLY A 235 -7.16 7.82 12.25
CA GLY A 235 -6.19 7.48 11.20
C GLY A 235 -4.85 6.91 11.68
N GLY A 236 -4.63 6.65 12.97
CA GLY A 236 -3.50 5.81 13.41
C GLY A 236 -3.67 4.36 12.96
N LEU A 237 -2.58 3.58 12.92
CA LEU A 237 -2.58 2.23 12.35
C LEU A 237 -3.55 1.27 13.07
N HIS A 238 -3.66 1.35 14.40
CA HIS A 238 -4.67 0.57 15.14
C HIS A 238 -6.10 0.99 14.80
N ASN A 239 -6.37 2.30 14.66
CA ASN A 239 -7.69 2.79 14.30
C ASN A 239 -8.09 2.35 12.88
N GLY A 240 -7.21 2.52 11.89
CA GLY A 240 -7.46 2.05 10.54
C GLY A 240 -7.66 0.53 10.45
N ALA A 241 -6.90 -0.23 11.24
CA ALA A 241 -7.06 -1.68 11.31
C ALA A 241 -8.42 -2.11 11.89
N GLU A 242 -8.91 -1.46 12.95
CA GLU A 242 -10.23 -1.71 13.54
C GLU A 242 -11.37 -1.33 12.58
N LEU A 243 -11.29 -0.18 11.93
CA LEU A 243 -12.27 0.25 10.91
C LEU A 243 -12.33 -0.75 9.76
N THR A 244 -11.16 -1.16 9.27
CA THR A 244 -11.05 -2.18 8.22
C THR A 244 -11.65 -3.51 8.67
N ALA A 245 -11.33 -3.99 9.88
CA ALA A 245 -11.87 -5.26 10.37
C ALA A 245 -13.39 -5.24 10.38
N ASN A 246 -14.00 -4.17 10.89
CA ASN A 246 -15.46 -3.98 10.85
C ASN A 246 -16.00 -4.00 9.41
N ARG A 247 -15.32 -3.36 8.45
CA ARG A 247 -15.72 -3.37 7.04
C ARG A 247 -15.63 -4.77 6.42
N LEU A 248 -14.56 -5.50 6.71
CA LEU A 248 -14.37 -6.87 6.20
C LEU A 248 -15.40 -7.84 6.79
N GLU A 249 -15.76 -7.70 8.07
CA GLU A 249 -16.83 -8.47 8.70
C GLU A 249 -18.19 -8.21 8.04
N GLN A 250 -18.55 -6.94 7.84
CA GLN A 250 -19.77 -6.57 7.10
C GLN A 250 -19.76 -7.13 5.67
N THR A 251 -18.61 -7.06 5.00
CA THR A 251 -18.43 -7.61 3.65
C THR A 251 -18.60 -9.11 3.64
N TRP A 252 -18.03 -9.81 4.62
CA TRP A 252 -18.16 -11.25 4.78
C TRP A 252 -19.61 -11.69 5.02
N ASP A 253 -20.32 -11.00 5.90
CA ASP A 253 -21.75 -11.22 6.17
C ASP A 253 -22.60 -11.01 4.91
N ALA A 254 -22.31 -9.96 4.15
CA ALA A 254 -22.99 -9.67 2.89
C ALA A 254 -22.77 -10.81 1.88
N LEU A 255 -21.52 -11.25 1.71
CA LEU A 255 -21.17 -12.37 0.85
C LEU A 255 -21.81 -13.69 1.28
N ALA A 256 -21.80 -14.00 2.59
CA ALA A 256 -22.41 -15.20 3.15
C ALA A 256 -23.94 -15.20 2.98
N SER A 257 -24.57 -14.02 3.01
CA SER A 257 -26.01 -13.84 2.80
C SER A 257 -26.42 -13.58 1.33
N ARG A 258 -25.46 -13.51 0.40
CA ARG A 258 -25.63 -13.18 -1.03
C ARG A 258 -26.22 -11.79 -1.29
N ARG A 259 -25.88 -10.79 -0.49
CA ARG A 259 -26.13 -9.36 -0.79
C ARG A 259 -24.78 -8.65 -0.98
N PRO A 260 -24.64 -7.68 -1.90
CA PRO A 260 -23.48 -6.79 -1.87
C PRO A 260 -23.46 -6.02 -0.55
N ALA A 261 -22.29 -5.77 0.03
CA ALA A 261 -22.18 -4.87 1.17
C ALA A 261 -22.52 -3.45 0.69
N GLU A 262 -23.55 -2.84 1.26
CA GLU A 262 -23.83 -1.42 1.01
C GLU A 262 -22.70 -0.60 1.67
N SER A 263 -22.04 0.28 0.91
CA SER A 263 -21.25 1.37 1.50
C SER A 263 -22.21 2.50 1.87
N GLU A 264 -22.10 3.07 3.07
CA GLU A 264 -22.69 4.39 3.32
C GLU A 264 -21.86 5.39 2.52
N GLN A 265 -22.31 5.72 1.31
CA GLN A 265 -21.73 6.80 0.52
C GLN A 265 -21.97 8.12 1.23
N ASP A 266 -20.92 8.71 1.79
CA ASP A 266 -20.88 10.17 1.89
C ASP A 266 -20.47 10.67 0.50
N GLY A 267 -21.47 11.00 -0.32
CA GLY A 267 -21.35 11.34 -1.75
C GLY A 267 -20.62 12.65 -2.04
N LEU A 268 -19.45 12.86 -1.42
CA LEU A 268 -18.52 13.90 -1.78
C LEU A 268 -17.81 13.45 -3.07
N GLU A 269 -17.83 14.32 -4.09
CA GLU A 269 -16.92 14.17 -5.23
C GLU A 269 -15.49 14.15 -4.67
N HIS A 270 -14.90 12.96 -4.56
CA HIS A 270 -13.49 12.82 -4.22
C HIS A 270 -12.69 13.47 -5.34
N THR A 271 -12.02 14.57 -5.00
CA THR A 271 -11.02 15.15 -5.90
C THR A 271 -9.81 14.23 -5.83
N PRO A 272 -9.32 13.69 -6.96
CA PRO A 272 -8.12 12.84 -6.96
C PRO A 272 -7.00 13.51 -6.18
N HIS A 273 -6.24 12.74 -5.40
CA HIS A 273 -5.15 13.29 -4.60
C HIS A 273 -4.23 14.11 -5.50
N ALA A 274 -3.98 15.37 -5.13
CA ALA A 274 -3.13 16.25 -5.90
C ALA A 274 -1.67 15.76 -5.79
N ALA A 275 -1.20 15.05 -6.82
CA ALA A 275 0.18 14.66 -7.03
C ALA A 275 0.83 13.93 -5.83
N CYS A 276 0.31 12.76 -5.46
CA CYS A 276 1.10 11.78 -4.71
C CYS A 276 2.43 11.54 -5.46
N ARG A 277 3.54 11.92 -4.83
CA ARG A 277 4.90 11.78 -5.38
C ARG A 277 5.46 10.44 -4.95
N ARG A 278 5.79 9.58 -5.91
CA ARG A 278 6.39 8.24 -5.72
C ARG A 278 7.54 8.22 -4.71
N SER A 279 7.72 7.11 -4.01
CA SER A 279 8.78 6.84 -3.03
C SER A 279 10.17 6.80 -3.65
N ALA A 280 11.19 7.16 -2.86
CA ALA A 280 12.56 7.23 -3.32
C ALA A 280 13.10 5.81 -3.51
N PHE A 281 12.58 4.87 -2.71
CA PHE A 281 12.81 3.45 -2.91
C PHE A 281 12.03 2.90 -4.11
N VAL A 282 10.81 3.37 -4.36
CA VAL A 282 10.04 3.02 -5.57
C VAL A 282 10.71 3.54 -6.85
N ASP A 283 11.21 4.79 -6.84
CA ASP A 283 11.96 5.35 -7.96
C ASP A 283 13.29 4.62 -8.17
N LEU A 284 14.04 4.32 -7.10
CA LEU A 284 15.24 3.50 -7.19
C LEU A 284 14.92 2.08 -7.71
N ALA A 285 13.84 1.46 -7.24
CA ALA A 285 13.40 0.15 -7.70
C ALA A 285 13.12 0.16 -9.21
N ARG A 286 12.41 1.18 -9.69
CA ARG A 286 12.15 1.38 -11.11
C ARG A 286 13.43 1.51 -11.91
N GLU A 287 14.36 2.37 -11.48
CA GLU A 287 15.65 2.54 -12.15
C GLU A 287 16.45 1.23 -12.20
N LEU A 288 16.49 0.47 -11.10
CA LEU A 288 17.20 -0.81 -11.03
C LEU A 288 16.58 -1.87 -11.94
N LEU A 289 15.25 -1.93 -12.03
CA LEU A 289 14.55 -2.83 -12.95
C LEU A 289 14.76 -2.43 -14.42
N GLU A 290 14.65 -1.13 -14.73
CA GLU A 290 14.80 -0.59 -16.09
C GLU A 290 16.21 -0.81 -16.64
N CYS A 291 17.26 -0.68 -15.81
CA CYS A 291 18.64 -0.92 -16.23
C CYS A 291 19.10 -2.39 -16.10
N GLY A 292 18.23 -3.29 -15.64
CA GLY A 292 18.55 -4.71 -15.43
C GLY A 292 19.52 -4.98 -14.27
N ALA A 293 19.65 -4.02 -13.34
CA ALA A 293 20.43 -4.17 -12.11
C ALA A 293 19.68 -4.93 -11.01
N ALA A 294 18.37 -5.09 -11.15
CA ALA A 294 17.54 -5.93 -10.30
C ALA A 294 16.50 -6.70 -11.14
N GLU A 295 15.95 -7.75 -10.55
CA GLU A 295 14.87 -8.54 -11.13
C GLU A 295 13.86 -8.92 -10.05
N VAL A 296 12.57 -8.82 -10.38
CA VAL A 296 11.50 -9.49 -9.64
C VAL A 296 10.98 -10.61 -10.56
N PRO A 297 11.23 -11.90 -10.26
CA PRO A 297 10.76 -13.01 -11.08
C PRO A 297 9.24 -13.03 -11.17
N VAL A 298 8.69 -13.40 -12.33
CA VAL A 298 7.24 -13.53 -12.54
C VAL A 298 6.93 -14.94 -12.98
N ARG A 299 6.01 -15.61 -12.29
CA ARG A 299 5.49 -16.92 -12.67
C ARG A 299 4.01 -16.81 -12.96
N GLN A 300 3.61 -17.12 -14.20
CA GLN A 300 2.20 -17.23 -14.55
C GLN A 300 1.59 -18.48 -13.94
N LEU A 301 0.34 -18.35 -13.50
CA LEU A 301 -0.50 -19.44 -13.03
C LEU A 301 -1.53 -19.80 -14.13
N GLY A 302 -2.19 -20.94 -13.97
CA GLY A 302 -3.11 -21.48 -15.00
C GLY A 302 -4.47 -20.79 -15.05
N ASP A 303 -4.74 -19.87 -14.14
CA ASP A 303 -6.02 -19.19 -13.89
C ASP A 303 -5.95 -17.68 -14.23
N GLY A 304 -4.93 -17.26 -15.00
CA GLY A 304 -4.75 -15.85 -15.36
C GLY A 304 -4.08 -14.99 -14.27
N SER A 305 -3.80 -15.56 -13.10
CA SER A 305 -3.04 -14.89 -12.05
C SER A 305 -1.52 -15.06 -12.23
N VAL A 306 -0.75 -14.27 -11.48
CA VAL A 306 0.72 -14.40 -11.43
C VAL A 306 1.22 -14.45 -10.00
N ARG A 307 2.41 -15.02 -9.83
CA ARG A 307 3.22 -14.90 -8.61
C ARG A 307 4.44 -14.05 -8.89
N LEU A 308 4.61 -12.98 -8.12
CA LEU A 308 5.84 -12.19 -8.10
C LEU A 308 6.78 -12.78 -7.05
N GLY A 309 7.93 -13.29 -7.49
CA GLY A 309 8.90 -13.94 -6.63
C GLY A 309 9.84 -12.96 -5.93
N GLN A 310 10.71 -13.50 -5.08
CA GLN A 310 11.72 -12.74 -4.34
C GLN A 310 12.55 -11.78 -5.21
N PRO A 311 12.65 -10.49 -4.85
CA PRO A 311 13.52 -9.55 -5.55
C PRO A 311 14.99 -9.99 -5.53
N LEU A 312 15.67 -9.88 -6.66
CA LEU A 312 17.06 -10.25 -6.87
C LEU A 312 17.87 -9.01 -7.28
N ILE A 313 18.93 -8.70 -6.53
CA ILE A 313 19.88 -7.65 -6.90
C ILE A 313 21.01 -8.27 -7.74
N LEU A 314 21.03 -7.92 -9.02
CA LEU A 314 21.98 -8.44 -10.02
C LEU A 314 23.26 -7.60 -10.11
N ASP A 315 23.15 -6.28 -9.92
CA ASP A 315 24.29 -5.35 -9.84
C ASP A 315 24.30 -4.58 -8.51
N ARG A 316 25.11 -5.07 -7.57
CA ARG A 316 25.29 -4.43 -6.25
C ARG A 316 25.95 -3.05 -6.33
N ALA A 317 26.75 -2.78 -7.36
CA ALA A 317 27.39 -1.49 -7.53
C ALA A 317 26.37 -0.44 -8.01
N ALA A 318 25.42 -0.82 -8.87
CA ALA A 318 24.28 0.02 -9.23
C ALA A 318 23.42 0.35 -8.01
N LEU A 319 23.05 -0.68 -7.21
CA LEU A 319 22.32 -0.48 -5.96
C LEU A 319 23.05 0.49 -5.02
N ALA A 320 24.35 0.27 -4.78
CA ALA A 320 25.13 1.14 -3.89
C ALA A 320 25.19 2.60 -4.36
N ARG A 321 25.28 2.83 -5.68
CA ARG A 321 25.23 4.19 -6.27
C ARG A 321 23.86 4.83 -6.10
N GLY A 322 22.78 4.05 -6.24
CA GLY A 322 21.41 4.53 -6.02
C GLY A 322 21.16 4.89 -4.56
N LEU A 323 21.52 4.00 -3.63
CA LEU A 323 21.40 4.25 -2.19
C LEU A 323 22.21 5.49 -1.74
N ALA A 324 23.39 5.71 -2.31
CA ALA A 324 24.19 6.90 -2.03
C ALA A 324 23.54 8.22 -2.49
N GLN A 325 22.57 8.15 -3.41
CA GLN A 325 21.80 9.30 -3.91
C GLN A 325 20.51 9.54 -3.13
N LEU A 326 20.04 8.59 -2.32
CA LEU A 326 18.83 8.78 -1.49
C LEU A 326 18.97 9.97 -0.51
N PRO A 327 20.06 10.17 0.24
CA PRO A 327 20.14 11.30 1.16
C PRO A 327 20.09 12.67 0.46
N PRO A 328 20.68 12.88 -0.73
CA PRO A 328 20.40 14.08 -1.55
C PRO A 328 18.97 14.19 -2.09
N LEU A 329 18.33 13.09 -2.45
CA LEU A 329 16.93 13.07 -2.95
C LEU A 329 15.90 13.28 -1.83
N LEU A 330 16.29 13.06 -0.58
CA LEU A 330 15.45 13.22 0.61
C LEU A 330 15.60 14.58 1.32
N ARG A 331 16.53 15.42 0.83
CA ARG A 331 16.85 16.74 1.39
C ARG A 331 16.06 17.80 0.68
#